data_AF-E4Z4Q9-F1
#
_entry.id   AF-E4Z4Q9-F1
#
_cell.length_a   1.000
_cell.length_b   1.000
_cell.length_c   1.000
_cell.angle_alpha   90.00
_cell.angle_beta   90.00
_cell.angle_gamma   90.00
#
_symmetry.space_group_name_H-M   'P 1'
#
loop_
_entity.id
_entity.type
_entity.pdbx_description
1 polymer ?
#
loop_
_entity_poly.entity_id
_entity_poly.type
_entity_poly.pdbx_seq_one_letter_code
_entity_poly.pdbx_strand_id
1 'polypeptide(L)'
;TFDDAQGKKADQEIDLSPDPKGELQYPLKAAKFSNVFHLSLFFPSSVGEDISKVYYIGLRGEFKKADRDQVLVANYELNANPADHKNPLTESSGHQIQ
;
A
#
# COMPACT_ATOMS: atom_id res chain seq x y z
N THR A 1 17.52 7.58 -6.94
CA THR A 1 18.89 7.85 -6.45
C THR A 1 18.96 9.28 -5.97
N PHE A 2 20.13 9.80 -5.57
CA PHE A 2 20.28 11.22 -5.21
C PHE A 2 20.03 12.15 -6.40
N ASP A 3 20.44 11.76 -7.61
CA ASP A 3 20.17 12.53 -8.84
C ASP A 3 18.66 12.68 -9.09
N ASP A 4 17.90 11.59 -8.91
CA ASP A 4 16.43 11.64 -9.01
C ASP A 4 15.81 12.55 -7.95
N ALA A 5 16.37 12.58 -6.75
CA ALA A 5 15.84 13.36 -5.63
C ALA A 5 16.08 14.87 -5.82
N GLN A 6 17.19 15.26 -6.45
CA GLN A 6 17.47 16.66 -6.79
C GLN A 6 16.61 17.17 -7.95
N GLY A 7 16.34 16.34 -8.96
CA GLY A 7 15.58 16.73 -10.15
C GLY A 7 14.06 16.73 -9.98
N LYS A 8 13.53 16.03 -8.96
CA LYS A 8 12.10 15.91 -8.72
C LYS A 8 11.61 16.91 -7.67
N LYS A 9 10.40 17.41 -7.87
CA LYS A 9 9.72 18.24 -6.87
C LYS A 9 9.38 17.39 -5.64
N ALA A 10 9.81 17.84 -4.47
CA ALA A 10 9.40 17.23 -3.21
C ALA A 10 7.91 17.46 -2.92
N ASP A 11 7.24 16.49 -2.29
CA ASP A 11 5.86 16.65 -1.83
C ASP A 11 5.72 17.76 -0.78
N GLN A 12 6.75 17.90 0.06
CA GLN A 12 6.88 18.96 1.04
C GLN A 12 8.36 19.27 1.29
N GLU A 13 8.70 20.55 1.30
CA GLU A 13 10.00 21.09 1.69
C GLU A 13 9.87 21.73 3.07
N ILE A 14 10.91 21.56 3.90
CA ILE A 14 10.94 22.02 5.28
C ILE A 14 12.31 22.61 5.56
N ASP A 15 12.34 23.84 6.06
CA ASP A 15 13.56 24.47 6.55
C ASP A 15 13.87 23.96 7.95
N LEU A 16 14.92 23.16 8.06
CA LEU A 16 15.34 22.58 9.33
C LEU A 16 16.20 23.56 10.12
N SER A 17 15.83 23.79 11.37
CA SER A 17 16.64 24.50 12.36
C SER A 17 17.41 23.52 13.25
N PRO A 18 18.61 23.90 13.74
CA PRO A 18 19.36 23.08 14.69
C PRO A 18 18.55 22.81 15.96
N ASP A 19 18.45 21.53 16.34
CA ASP A 19 17.72 21.10 17.52
C ASP A 19 18.54 20.08 18.33
N PRO A 20 19.37 20.54 19.27
CA PRO A 20 20.18 19.68 20.12
C PRO A 20 19.37 18.80 21.09
N LYS A 21 18.09 19.16 21.36
CA LYS A 21 17.24 18.47 22.33
C LYS A 21 16.24 17.50 21.70
N GLY A 22 15.99 17.62 20.39
CA GLY A 22 15.03 16.78 19.67
C GLY A 22 13.57 17.14 19.98
N GLU A 23 13.29 18.38 20.39
CA GLU A 23 11.96 18.85 20.77
C GLU A 23 11.20 19.48 19.58
N LEU A 24 11.91 19.79 18.49
CA LEU A 24 11.36 20.54 17.37
C LEU A 24 10.56 19.62 16.44
N GLN A 25 9.27 19.94 16.30
CA GLN A 25 8.36 19.18 15.45
C GLN A 25 7.93 20.01 14.24
N TYR A 26 8.03 19.40 13.05
CA TYR A 26 7.57 20.00 11.81
C TYR A 26 6.24 19.38 11.36
N PRO A 27 5.16 20.18 11.23
CA PRO A 27 3.88 19.67 10.76
C PRO A 27 3.94 19.32 9.27
N LEU A 28 3.47 18.11 8.94
CA LEU A 28 3.31 17.66 7.56
C LEU A 28 1.90 17.92 7.05
N LYS A 29 1.77 18.15 5.74
CA LYS A 29 0.48 18.26 5.06
C LYS A 29 -0.15 16.88 4.95
N ALA A 30 -1.06 16.53 5.86
CA ALA A 30 -1.71 15.22 5.92
C ALA A 30 -2.28 14.75 4.56
N ALA A 31 -2.83 15.65 3.76
CA ALA A 31 -3.36 15.34 2.43
C ALA A 31 -2.32 14.82 1.43
N LYS A 32 -1.03 15.13 1.63
CA LYS A 32 0.08 14.62 0.81
C LYS A 32 0.60 13.27 1.30
N PHE A 33 0.39 12.96 2.58
CA PHE A 33 0.96 11.80 3.26
C PHE A 33 -0.11 10.84 3.81
N SER A 34 -1.29 10.79 3.19
CA SER A 34 -2.42 9.99 3.69
C SER A 34 -2.32 8.49 3.45
N ASN A 35 -1.46 8.04 2.52
CA ASN A 35 -1.30 6.62 2.16
C ASN A 35 0.17 6.30 1.83
N VAL A 36 1.05 6.46 2.83
CA VAL A 36 2.50 6.33 2.65
C VAL A 36 2.96 4.92 2.99
N PHE A 37 3.45 4.19 1.99
CA PHE A 37 4.14 2.91 2.17
C PHE A 37 5.67 3.04 2.15
N HIS A 38 6.17 4.05 1.43
CA HIS A 38 7.60 4.34 1.30
C HIS A 38 7.80 5.84 1.52
N LEU A 39 8.69 6.18 2.44
CA LEU A 39 9.08 7.56 2.74
C LEU A 39 10.56 7.74 2.40
N SER A 40 10.88 8.79 1.66
CA SER A 40 12.26 9.18 1.38
C SER A 40 12.49 10.59 1.90
N LEU A 41 13.57 10.77 2.66
CA LEU A 41 13.98 12.06 3.23
C LEU A 41 15.27 12.46 2.55
N PHE A 42 15.28 13.64 1.93
CA PHE A 42 16.44 14.16 1.22
C PHE A 42 16.94 15.43 1.91
N PHE A 43 18.23 15.44 2.28
CA PHE A 43 18.89 16.55 2.96
C PHE A 43 19.94 17.13 2.02
N PRO A 44 19.60 18.19 1.24
CA PRO A 44 20.49 18.72 0.21
C PRO A 44 21.66 19.52 0.78
N SER A 45 21.51 20.10 1.97
CA SER A 45 22.51 20.94 2.61
C SER A 45 22.53 20.77 4.13
N SER A 46 23.68 21.11 4.71
CA SER A 46 23.96 21.17 6.14
C SER A 46 24.01 22.61 6.62
N VAL A 47 23.69 22.84 7.89
CA VAL A 47 23.77 24.17 8.52
C VAL A 47 25.12 24.31 9.20
N GLY A 48 25.98 25.21 8.71
CA GLY A 48 27.19 25.68 9.40
C GLY A 48 28.41 24.75 9.39
N GLU A 49 28.27 23.50 8.96
CA GLU A 49 29.37 22.51 8.87
C GLU A 49 29.30 21.73 7.56
N ASP A 50 30.39 21.07 7.16
CA ASP A 50 30.44 20.19 5.98
C ASP A 50 29.68 18.86 6.19
N ILE A 51 29.39 18.49 7.45
CA ILE A 51 28.76 17.21 7.80
C ILE A 51 27.46 17.44 8.58
N SER A 52 26.34 17.00 8.01
CA SER A 52 25.07 16.88 8.73
C SER A 52 25.02 15.60 9.56
N LYS A 53 24.78 15.71 10.86
CA LYS A 53 24.52 14.56 11.75
C LYS A 53 23.06 14.56 12.17
N VAL A 54 22.36 13.48 11.81
CA VAL A 54 20.98 13.25 12.23
C VAL A 54 20.97 12.16 13.29
N TYR A 55 20.69 12.55 14.53
CA TYR A 55 20.67 11.62 15.67
C TYR A 55 19.35 10.89 15.81
N TYR A 56 18.24 11.56 15.50
CA TYR A 56 16.90 11.03 15.69
C TYR A 56 15.91 11.59 14.66
N ILE A 57 15.00 10.73 14.21
CA ILE A 57 13.85 11.10 13.36
C ILE A 57 12.61 10.46 13.97
N GLY A 58 11.71 11.29 14.51
CA GLY A 58 10.41 10.86 15.01
C GLY A 58 9.33 11.06 13.96
N LEU A 59 8.69 9.97 13.51
CA LEU A 59 7.52 10.03 12.64
C LEU A 59 6.26 9.88 13.49
N ARG A 60 5.38 10.89 13.48
CA ARG A 60 4.10 10.87 14.20
C ARG A 60 2.95 10.82 13.21
N GLY A 61 2.11 9.81 13.36
CA GLY A 61 0.93 9.63 12.54
C GLY A 61 0.11 8.43 13.01
N GLU A 62 -0.99 8.17 12.30
CA GLU A 62 -1.79 6.97 12.51
C GLU A 62 -1.42 5.92 11.47
N PHE A 63 -1.13 4.71 11.92
CA PHE A 63 -0.95 3.57 11.03
C PHE A 63 -2.28 2.83 10.87
N LYS A 64 -2.69 2.60 9.62
CA LYS A 64 -3.77 1.68 9.29
C LYS A 64 -3.19 0.54 8.46
N LYS A 65 -3.49 -0.70 8.86
CA LYS A 65 -3.09 -1.88 8.11
C LYS A 65 -3.81 -1.84 6.76
N ALA A 66 -3.05 -1.90 5.67
CA ALA A 66 -3.64 -2.16 4.37
C ALA A 66 -4.09 -3.62 4.35
N ASP A 67 -5.40 -3.85 4.39
CA ASP A 67 -5.95 -5.16 4.07
C ASP A 67 -5.71 -5.41 2.58
N ARG A 68 -4.54 -6.01 2.29
CA ARG A 68 -4.33 -6.71 1.03
C ARG A 68 -5.19 -7.96 1.16
N ASP A 69 -6.46 -7.82 0.82
CA ASP A 69 -7.32 -8.98 0.60
C ASP A 69 -6.50 -9.96 -0.24
N GLN A 70 -6.25 -11.14 0.32
CA GLN A 70 -5.80 -12.28 -0.47
C GLN A 70 -6.71 -12.30 -1.68
N VAL A 71 -6.12 -12.27 -2.88
CA VAL A 71 -6.87 -12.50 -4.11
C VAL A 71 -7.57 -13.84 -3.90
N LEU A 72 -8.86 -13.80 -3.55
CA LEU A 72 -9.72 -14.96 -3.48
C LEU A 72 -9.83 -15.40 -4.92
N VAL A 73 -8.95 -16.31 -5.33
CA VAL A 73 -9.08 -17.02 -6.60
C VAL A 73 -10.25 -17.99 -6.43
N ALA A 74 -11.47 -17.45 -6.55
CA ALA A 74 -12.67 -18.23 -6.75
C ALA A 74 -12.66 -18.73 -8.19
N ASN A 75 -11.83 -19.74 -8.49
CA ASN A 75 -11.97 -20.52 -9.70
C ASN A 75 -13.22 -21.39 -9.54
N TYR A 76 -14.39 -20.80 -9.76
CA TYR A 76 -15.61 -21.55 -9.99
C TYR A 76 -15.76 -21.72 -11.51
N GLU A 77 -15.82 -22.97 -11.95
CA GLU A 77 -16.08 -23.45 -13.33
C GLU A 77 -14.88 -23.58 -14.28
N LEU A 78 -13.96 -24.52 -14.00
CA LEU A 78 -13.12 -25.13 -15.05
C LEU A 78 -13.24 -26.66 -15.16
N ASN A 79 -14.15 -27.29 -14.39
CA ASN A 79 -14.52 -28.69 -14.58
C ASN A 79 -16.04 -28.78 -14.62
N ALA A 80 -16.59 -29.33 -15.71
CA ALA A 80 -17.99 -29.73 -15.76
C ALA A 80 -18.27 -30.69 -14.61
N ASN A 81 -19.25 -30.38 -13.76
CA ASN A 81 -19.68 -31.28 -12.70
C ASN A 81 -20.56 -32.38 -13.32
N PRO A 82 -20.13 -33.65 -13.39
CA PRO A 82 -20.93 -34.72 -13.98
C PRO A 82 -22.23 -35.01 -13.21
N ALA A 83 -22.41 -34.45 -12.00
CA ALA A 83 -23.65 -34.55 -11.23
C ALA A 83 -24.76 -33.59 -11.71
N ASP A 84 -24.44 -32.56 -12.52
CA ASP A 84 -25.43 -31.57 -12.98
C ASP A 84 -26.04 -31.91 -14.35
N HIS A 85 -25.44 -32.85 -15.07
CA HIS A 85 -26.02 -33.38 -16.30
C HIS A 85 -26.95 -34.55 -15.97
N LYS A 86 -28.25 -34.27 -15.84
CA LYS A 86 -29.27 -35.33 -15.88
C LYS A 86 -29.16 -36.07 -17.20
N ASN A 87 -28.81 -37.35 -17.14
CA ASN A 87 -28.68 -38.20 -18.31
C ASN A 87 -30.09 -38.42 -18.91
N PRO A 88 -30.40 -37.93 -20.12
CA PRO A 88 -31.77 -37.98 -20.66
C PRO A 88 -32.24 -39.39 -21.07
N LEU A 89 -31.43 -40.43 -20.85
CA LEU A 89 -31.70 -41.80 -21.28
C LEU A 89 -32.36 -42.69 -20.21
N THR A 90 -32.69 -42.16 -19.03
CA THR A 90 -33.37 -42.91 -17.97
C THR A 90 -34.81 -42.48 -17.71
N GLU A 91 -35.36 -41.54 -18.49
CA GLU A 91 -36.77 -41.11 -18.39
C GLU A 91 -37.58 -41.42 -19.66
N SER A 92 -37.47 -42.63 -20.18
CA SER A 92 -38.45 -43.11 -21.18
C SER A 92 -39.19 -44.35 -20.66
N SER A 93 -40.45 -44.09 -20.30
CA SER A 93 -41.60 -44.98 -20.47
C SER A 93 -41.99 -45.90 -19.31
N GLY A 94 -42.42 -45.30 -18.21
CA GLY A 94 -43.49 -45.84 -17.38
C GLY A 94 -44.78 -45.04 -17.61
N HIS A 95 -45.50 -45.30 -18.71
CA HIS A 95 -46.87 -44.82 -18.88
C HIS A 95 -47.78 -46.03 -19.13
N GLN A 96 -48.52 -46.38 -18.09
CA GLN A 96 -49.61 -47.35 -18.12
C GLN A 96 -50.81 -46.69 -18.80
N ILE A 97 -51.40 -47.36 -19.79
CA ILE A 97 -52.79 -47.09 -20.22
C ILE A 97 -53.56 -48.41 -20.13
N GLN A 98 -54.77 -48.26 -19.60
CA GLN A 98 -55.78 -49.23 -19.20
C GLN A 98 -56.19 -50.22 -20.30
#